data_AF-X6P6S2-F1
#
_entry.id   AF-X6P6S2-F1
#
_cell.length_a   1.000
_cell.length_b   1.000
_cell.length_c   1.000
_cell.angle_alpha   90.00
_cell.angle_beta   90.00
_cell.angle_gamma   90.00
#
_symmetry.space_group_name_H-M   'P 1'
#
loop_
_entity.id
_entity.type
_entity.pdbx_description
1 polymer ?
#
loop_
_entity_poly.entity_id
_entity_poly.type
_entity_poly.pdbx_seq_one_letter_code
_entity_poly.pdbx_strand_id
1 'polypeptide(L)'
;MCDIFLGGKASNGHKIFVSTEAERRNFDPAKYFNTSKDLVHHTSNRLTLKQLSEMNRLTQNNMQSIKNLKKQSMLNYWKAQLRIKKVDTLKKNLRALNLKRYRQNPKEQFLVYKKRDVNSGKVVRKNYKWIKERKR
;
A
#
# COMPACT_ATOMS: atom_id res chain seq x y z
N MET A 1 12.85 -15.56 2.99
CA MET A 1 11.63 -15.03 3.63
C MET A 1 11.09 -13.92 2.74
N CYS A 2 9.84 -13.98 2.30
CA CYS A 2 9.24 -12.90 1.49
C CYS A 2 8.58 -11.89 2.42
N ASP A 3 9.23 -10.75 2.65
CA ASP A 3 8.63 -9.60 3.31
C ASP A 3 7.63 -8.95 2.34
N ILE A 4 6.36 -9.37 2.43
CA ILE A 4 5.25 -8.75 1.71
C ILE A 4 4.88 -7.48 2.47
N PHE A 5 5.55 -6.37 2.15
CA PHE A 5 5.27 -5.03 2.67
C PHE A 5 4.06 -4.43 1.90
N LEU A 6 2.84 -4.81 2.30
CA LEU A 6 1.60 -4.20 1.80
C LEU A 6 0.98 -3.35 2.91
N GLY A 7 1.27 -2.06 2.87
CA GLY A 7 0.94 -1.10 3.90
C GLY A 7 2.24 -0.54 4.43
N GLY A 8 2.69 0.58 3.84
CA GLY A 8 3.67 1.42 4.52
C GLY A 8 3.11 1.65 5.92
N LYS A 9 3.81 1.17 6.96
CA LYS A 9 3.52 1.57 8.34
C LYS A 9 3.40 3.08 8.27
N ALA A 10 2.19 3.61 8.45
CA ALA A 10 2.01 5.05 8.43
C ALA A 10 3.02 5.60 9.42
N SER A 11 4.02 6.34 8.93
CA SER A 11 5.00 7.02 9.76
C SER A 11 4.33 8.23 10.42
N ASN A 12 3.12 8.03 10.94
CA ASN A 12 2.43 8.99 11.77
C ASN A 12 3.20 8.98 13.08
N GLY A 13 4.16 9.90 13.19
CA GLY A 13 4.83 10.18 14.44
C GLY A 13 3.78 10.61 15.45
N HIS A 14 3.42 9.72 16.38
CA HIS A 14 2.51 10.05 17.46
C HIS A 14 3.23 11.03 18.40
N LYS A 15 2.74 12.27 18.47
CA LYS A 15 3.28 13.31 19.33
C LYS A 15 2.50 13.33 20.64
N ILE A 16 3.23 13.34 21.75
CA ILE A 16 2.66 13.41 23.11
C ILE A 16 3.05 14.76 23.68
N PHE A 17 2.07 15.48 24.20
CA PHE A 17 2.28 16.78 24.84
C PHE A 17 2.45 16.56 26.34
N VAL A 18 3.48 17.19 26.91
CA VAL A 18 3.83 17.15 28.33
C VAL A 18 3.94 18.58 28.84
N SER A 19 3.67 18.77 30.13
CA SER A 19 3.53 20.10 30.71
C SER A 19 4.88 20.66 31.16
N THR A 20 5.81 19.78 31.57
CA THR A 20 7.11 20.19 32.10
C THR A 20 8.27 19.55 31.34
N GLU A 21 9.43 20.21 31.35
CA GLU A 21 10.63 19.66 30.72
C GLU A 21 11.18 18.43 31.48
N ALA A 22 10.92 18.34 32.79
CA ALA A 22 11.23 17.17 33.59
C ALA A 22 10.42 15.94 33.15
N GLU A 23 9.13 16.10 32.89
CA GLU A 23 8.27 15.04 32.32
C GLU A 23 8.76 14.61 30.94
N ARG A 24 9.19 15.56 30.10
CA ARG A 24 9.73 15.26 28.76
C ARG A 24 10.96 14.35 28.83
N ARG A 25 11.88 14.60 29.76
CA ARG A 25 13.13 13.84 29.89
C ARG A 25 12.92 12.44 30.45
N ASN A 26 11.95 12.29 31.36
CA ASN A 26 11.66 11.02 32.05
C ASN A 26 10.43 10.28 31.49
N PHE A 27 9.98 10.65 30.29
CA PHE A 27 8.77 10.09 29.70
C PHE A 27 8.92 8.60 29.40
N ASP A 28 8.08 7.77 30.01
CA ASP A 28 7.98 6.33 29.74
C ASP A 28 6.63 6.02 29.08
N PRO A 29 6.61 5.66 27.78
CA PRO A 29 5.38 5.32 27.08
C PRO A 29 4.60 4.16 27.73
N ALA A 30 5.29 3.17 28.30
CA ALA A 30 4.63 2.01 28.91
C ALA A 30 3.85 2.42 30.16
N LYS A 31 4.42 3.31 30.98
CA LYS A 31 3.75 3.90 32.14
C LYS A 31 2.62 4.84 31.74
N TYR A 32 2.86 5.71 30.76
CA TYR A 32 1.87 6.68 30.30
C TYR A 32 0.61 6.00 29.76
N PHE A 33 0.76 4.94 28.95
CA PHE A 33 -0.37 4.18 28.43
C PHE A 33 -0.84 3.05 29.35
N ASN A 34 -0.18 2.84 30.50
CA ASN A 34 -0.44 1.74 31.43
C ASN A 34 -0.52 0.37 30.72
N THR A 35 0.44 0.10 29.83
CA THR A 35 0.49 -1.09 28.96
C THR A 35 1.82 -1.85 29.12
N SER A 36 1.85 -3.13 28.76
CA SER A 36 3.12 -3.87 28.65
C SER A 36 4.05 -3.23 27.60
N LYS A 37 5.37 -3.31 27.84
CA LYS A 37 6.41 -2.80 26.93
C LYS A 37 6.26 -3.36 25.51
N ASP A 38 5.85 -4.63 25.38
CA ASP A 38 5.67 -5.28 24.07
C ASP A 38 4.56 -4.64 23.24
N LEU A 39 3.52 -4.12 23.89
CA LEU A 39 2.35 -3.51 23.24
C LEU A 39 2.57 -2.05 22.87
N VAL A 40 3.56 -1.37 23.45
CA VAL A 40 3.86 0.04 23.13
C VAL A 40 4.13 0.22 21.64
N HIS A 41 4.79 -0.76 21.00
CA HIS A 41 5.12 -0.72 19.58
C HIS A 41 3.93 -1.05 18.65
N HIS A 42 2.85 -1.61 19.19
CA HIS A 42 1.63 -1.86 18.41
C HIS A 42 0.84 -0.56 18.25
N THR A 43 0.38 -0.27 17.03
CA THR A 43 -0.34 0.98 16.72
C THR A 43 -1.85 0.83 16.74
N SER A 44 -2.37 -0.38 16.51
CA SER A 44 -3.81 -0.63 16.34
C SER A 44 -4.53 -1.00 17.62
N ASN A 45 -3.89 -1.73 18.54
CA ASN A 45 -4.50 -2.13 19.81
C ASN A 45 -3.45 -2.14 20.93
N ARG A 46 -3.60 -1.22 21.89
CA ARG A 46 -2.75 -1.10 23.08
C ARG A 46 -3.63 -1.30 24.31
N LEU A 47 -3.73 -2.55 24.75
CA LEU A 47 -4.54 -2.89 25.91
C LEU A 47 -3.82 -2.48 27.20
N THR A 48 -4.58 -1.88 28.11
CA THR A 48 -4.10 -1.58 29.46
C THR A 48 -3.85 -2.86 30.27
N LEU A 49 -3.01 -2.78 31.29
CA LEU A 49 -2.70 -3.92 32.17
C LEU A 49 -3.97 -4.52 32.80
N LYS A 50 -4.96 -3.69 33.16
CA LYS A 50 -6.25 -4.15 33.66
C LYS A 50 -7.01 -4.97 32.62
N GLN A 51 -7.12 -4.46 31.38
CA GLN A 51 -7.81 -5.16 30.28
C GLN A 51 -7.12 -6.49 29.92
N LEU A 52 -5.79 -6.55 29.94
CA LEU A 52 -5.05 -7.79 29.74
C LEU A 52 -5.36 -8.84 30.80
N SER A 53 -5.48 -8.41 32.07
CA SER A 53 -5.82 -9.31 33.17
C SER A 53 -7.21 -9.93 33.04
N GLU A 54 -8.17 -9.16 32.50
CA GLU A 54 -9.53 -9.61 32.22
C GLU A 54 -9.57 -10.56 31.01
N MET A 55 -8.80 -10.28 29.95
CA MET A 55 -8.73 -11.12 28.75
C MET A 55 -8.03 -12.46 28.98
N ASN A 56 -6.99 -12.52 29.82
CA ASN A 56 -6.31 -13.79 30.13
C ASN A 56 -7.26 -14.84 30.73
N ARG A 57 -8.37 -14.41 31.33
CA ARG A 57 -9.44 -15.32 31.81
C ARG A 57 -10.31 -15.88 30.68
N LEU A 58 -10.35 -15.21 29.52
CA LEU A 58 -11.20 -15.55 28.36
C LEU A 58 -10.46 -16.32 27.27
N THR A 59 -9.13 -16.21 27.19
CA THR A 59 -8.36 -16.75 26.06
C THR A 59 -7.33 -17.80 26.48
N GLN A 60 -7.77 -19.06 26.64
CA GLN A 60 -6.90 -20.21 26.38
C GLN A 60 -6.87 -20.46 24.86
N ASN A 61 -6.12 -19.62 24.15
CA ASN A 61 -6.07 -19.70 22.69
C ASN A 61 -5.24 -20.90 22.23
N ASN A 62 -5.84 -21.79 21.44
CA ASN A 62 -5.14 -22.89 20.77
C ASN A 62 -4.10 -22.32 19.78
N MET A 63 -2.81 -22.56 20.05
CA MET A 63 -1.68 -22.08 19.23
C MET A 63 -1.78 -22.47 17.75
N GLN A 64 -2.43 -23.61 17.45
CA GLN A 64 -2.63 -24.05 16.07
C GLN A 64 -3.61 -23.13 15.31
N SER A 65 -4.65 -22.64 15.99
CA SER A 65 -5.61 -21.69 15.40
C SER A 65 -4.91 -20.38 15.00
N ILE A 66 -4.03 -19.86 15.85
CA ILE A 66 -3.26 -18.64 15.58
C ILE A 66 -2.34 -18.82 14.36
N LYS A 67 -1.63 -19.97 14.26
CA LYS A 67 -0.77 -20.28 13.10
C LYS A 67 -1.60 -20.35 11.81
N ASN A 68 -2.76 -20.98 11.85
CA ASN A 68 -3.65 -21.08 10.70
C ASN A 68 -4.18 -19.70 10.26
N LEU A 69 -4.59 -18.85 11.21
CA LEU A 69 -5.04 -17.49 10.92
C LEU A 69 -3.93 -16.64 10.30
N LYS A 70 -2.70 -16.73 10.79
CA LYS A 70 -1.54 -16.04 10.20
C LYS A 70 -1.31 -16.51 8.76
N LYS A 71 -1.34 -17.82 8.51
CA LYS A 71 -1.19 -18.39 7.15
C LYS A 71 -2.30 -17.91 6.21
N GLN A 72 -3.56 -17.93 6.66
CA GLN A 72 -4.70 -17.45 5.87
C GLN A 72 -4.58 -15.96 5.55
N SER A 73 -4.18 -15.15 6.53
CA SER A 73 -3.94 -13.71 6.34
C SER A 73 -2.89 -13.46 5.25
N MET A 74 -1.74 -14.15 5.32
CA MET A 74 -0.68 -14.05 4.30
C MET A 74 -1.16 -14.46 2.90
N LEU A 75 -1.95 -15.55 2.80
CA LEU A 75 -2.53 -15.97 1.53
C LEU A 75 -3.49 -14.92 0.95
N ASN A 76 -4.28 -14.27 1.81
CA ASN A 76 -5.19 -13.22 1.38
C ASN A 76 -4.43 -11.99 0.86
N TYR A 77 -3.36 -11.57 1.53
CA TYR A 77 -2.48 -10.50 1.04
C TYR A 77 -1.85 -10.84 -0.31
N TRP A 78 -1.34 -12.06 -0.46
CA TRP A 78 -0.77 -12.52 -1.73
C TRP A 78 -1.81 -12.52 -2.87
N LYS A 79 -3.03 -13.02 -2.60
CA LYS A 79 -4.16 -12.97 -3.55
C LYS A 79 -4.50 -11.53 -3.93
N ALA A 80 -4.53 -10.61 -2.98
CA ALA A 80 -4.77 -9.19 -3.23
C ALA A 80 -3.68 -8.59 -4.14
N GLN A 81 -2.41 -8.88 -3.86
CA GLN A 81 -1.29 -8.42 -4.69
C GLN A 81 -1.37 -8.93 -6.14
N LEU A 82 -1.72 -10.21 -6.32
CA LEU A 82 -1.94 -10.78 -7.65
C LEU A 82 -3.09 -10.09 -8.39
N ARG A 83 -4.19 -9.79 -7.69
CA ARG A 83 -5.31 -9.05 -8.28
C ARG A 83 -4.91 -7.64 -8.70
N ILE A 84 -4.14 -6.93 -7.88
CA ILE A 84 -3.61 -5.59 -8.23
C ILE A 84 -2.76 -5.68 -9.50
N LYS A 85 -1.80 -6.62 -9.55
CA LYS A 85 -0.96 -6.84 -10.74
C LYS A 85 -1.81 -7.15 -11.98
N LYS A 86 -2.84 -7.99 -11.84
CA LYS A 86 -3.77 -8.33 -12.94
C LYS A 86 -4.56 -7.11 -13.41
N VAL A 87 -5.03 -6.26 -12.49
CA VAL A 87 -5.72 -5.02 -12.86
C VAL A 87 -4.78 -4.08 -13.62
N ASP A 88 -3.52 -3.97 -13.21
CA ASP A 88 -2.55 -3.12 -13.89
C ASP A 88 -2.20 -3.63 -15.28
N THR A 89 -2.06 -4.94 -15.47
CA THR A 89 -1.84 -5.52 -16.81
C THR A 89 -3.06 -5.33 -17.70
N LEU A 90 -4.27 -5.56 -17.19
CA LEU A 90 -5.51 -5.30 -17.93
C LEU A 90 -5.64 -3.82 -18.32
N LYS A 91 -5.33 -2.88 -17.42
CA LYS A 91 -5.32 -1.44 -17.74
C LYS A 91 -4.33 -1.11 -18.86
N LYS A 92 -3.13 -1.69 -18.84
CA LYS A 92 -2.14 -1.50 -19.92
C LYS A 92 -2.66 -2.04 -21.26
N ASN A 93 -3.23 -3.24 -21.26
CA ASN A 93 -3.77 -3.87 -22.47
C ASN A 93 -4.97 -3.08 -23.01
N LEU A 94 -5.89 -2.66 -22.14
CA LEU A 94 -7.03 -1.83 -22.52
C LEU A 94 -6.58 -0.51 -23.16
N ARG A 95 -5.57 0.16 -22.59
CA ARG A 95 -4.98 1.37 -23.20
C ARG A 95 -4.41 1.09 -24.59
N ALA A 96 -3.71 -0.03 -24.78
CA ALA A 96 -3.18 -0.42 -26.08
C ALA A 96 -4.28 -0.73 -27.12
N LEU A 97 -5.33 -1.44 -26.70
CA LEU A 97 -6.48 -1.74 -27.55
C LEU A 97 -7.26 -0.47 -27.93
N ASN A 98 -7.50 0.43 -26.98
CA ASN A 98 -8.13 1.71 -27.26
C ASN A 98 -7.30 2.52 -28.26
N LEU A 99 -5.98 2.60 -28.06
CA LEU A 99 -5.10 3.27 -29.02
C LEU A 99 -5.15 2.62 -30.41
N LYS A 100 -5.24 1.29 -30.51
CA LYS A 100 -5.41 0.59 -31.79
C LYS A 100 -6.74 0.94 -32.45
N ARG A 101 -7.84 0.91 -31.69
CA ARG A 101 -9.19 1.29 -32.15
C ARG A 101 -9.20 2.72 -32.69
N TYR A 102 -8.60 3.64 -31.93
CA TYR A 102 -8.49 5.04 -32.29
C TYR A 102 -7.68 5.25 -33.59
N ARG A 103 -6.56 4.54 -33.74
CA ARG A 103 -5.75 4.57 -34.97
C ARG A 103 -6.45 3.99 -36.20
N GLN A 104 -7.41 3.10 -36.02
CA GLN A 104 -8.19 2.50 -37.11
C GLN A 104 -9.38 3.38 -37.52
N ASN A 105 -9.77 4.36 -36.68
CA ASN A 105 -10.89 5.24 -36.97
C ASN A 105 -10.43 6.41 -37.84
N PRO A 106 -10.88 6.53 -39.10
CA PRO A 106 -10.43 7.59 -40.00
C PRO A 106 -10.88 8.99 -39.56
N LYS A 107 -11.93 9.09 -38.71
CA LYS A 107 -12.42 10.37 -38.17
C LYS A 107 -11.52 10.95 -37.07
N GLU A 108 -10.63 10.13 -36.53
CA GLU A 108 -9.77 10.51 -35.43
C GLU A 108 -8.35 10.81 -35.95
N GLN A 109 -7.94 12.07 -35.83
CA GLN A 109 -6.65 12.53 -36.32
C GLN A 109 -5.65 12.71 -35.16
N PHE A 110 -4.41 12.31 -35.40
CA PHE A 110 -3.33 12.31 -34.41
C PHE A 110 -2.02 12.83 -34.98
N LEU A 111 -1.30 13.63 -34.19
CA LEU A 111 0.12 13.89 -34.39
C LEU A 111 0.95 12.77 -33.75
N VAL A 112 1.94 12.24 -34.47
CA VAL A 112 2.80 11.14 -34.00
C VAL A 112 4.21 11.64 -33.76
N TYR A 113 4.64 11.64 -32.50
CA TYR A 113 6.00 11.97 -32.09
C TYR A 113 6.81 10.68 -31.89
N LYS A 114 8.00 10.60 -32.47
CA LYS A 114 8.89 9.43 -32.37
C LYS A 114 10.11 9.80 -31.53
N LYS A 115 10.26 9.19 -30.36
CA LYS A 115 11.51 9.26 -29.59
C LYS A 115 12.48 8.24 -30.18
N ARG A 116 13.63 8.73 -30.65
CA ARG A 116 14.73 7.91 -31.14
C ARG A 116 15.77 7.70 -30.04
N ASP A 117 16.45 6.58 -30.12
CA ASP A 117 17.66 6.32 -29.34
C ASP A 117 18.80 7.19 -29.88
N VAL A 118 19.65 7.68 -28.99
CA VAL A 118 20.76 8.59 -29.36
C VAL A 118 21.85 7.82 -30.09
N ASN A 119 22.12 6.58 -29.65
CA ASN A 119 23.24 5.80 -30.17
C ASN A 119 22.87 5.00 -31.41
N SER A 120 21.68 4.42 -31.47
CA SER A 120 21.25 3.55 -32.58
C SER A 120 20.36 4.24 -33.62
N GLY A 121 19.85 5.44 -33.34
CA GLY A 121 18.90 6.16 -34.19
C GLY A 121 17.52 5.49 -34.34
N LYS A 122 17.32 4.30 -33.76
CA LYS A 122 16.08 3.53 -33.86
C LYS A 122 14.97 4.16 -33.01
N VAL A 123 13.73 4.03 -33.46
CA VAL A 123 12.56 4.56 -32.73
C VAL A 123 12.27 3.66 -31.52
N VAL A 124 12.52 4.18 -30.33
CA VAL A 124 12.30 3.47 -29.05
C VAL A 124 10.86 3.63 -28.59
N ARG A 125 10.23 4.78 -28.85
CA ARG A 125 8.87 5.06 -28.38
C ARG A 125 8.12 5.97 -29.35
N LYS A 126 6.84 5.68 -29.56
CA LYS A 126 5.90 6.55 -30.28
C LYS A 126 4.91 7.13 -29.29
N ASN A 127 4.72 8.45 -29.34
CA ASN A 127 3.70 9.17 -28.58
C ASN A 127 2.68 9.75 -29.56
N TYR A 128 1.41 9.72 -29.18
CA TYR A 128 0.30 10.22 -30.00
C TYR A 128 -0.33 11.41 -29.28
N LYS A 129 -0.56 12.50 -30.01
CA LYS A 129 -1.25 13.70 -29.51
C LYS A 129 -2.47 13.96 -30.38
N TRP A 130 -3.63 14.08 -29.76
CA TRP A 130 -4.86 14.47 -30.44
C TRP A 130 -4.72 15.87 -31.02
N ILE A 131 -5.20 16.07 -32.25
CA ILE A 131 -5.29 17.40 -32.84
C ILE A 131 -6.34 18.21 -32.06
N LYS A 132 -6.06 19.49 -31.80
CA LYS A 132 -6.95 20.38 -31.04
C LYS A 132 -8.07 20.90 -31.94
N GLU A 133 -8.96 20.00 -32.35
CA GLU A 133 -10.16 20.32 -33.12
C GLU A 133 -11.41 19.97 -32.32
N ARG A 134 -12.40 20.87 -32.35
CA ARG A 134 -13.69 20.62 -31.71
C ARG A 134 -14.44 19.58 -32.56
N LYS A 135 -14.88 18.50 -31.93
CA LYS A 135 -15.83 17.58 -32.57
C LYS A 135 -17.07 18.38 -32.97
N ARG A 136 -17.37 18.44 -34.27
CA ARG A 136 -18.61 19.01 -34.80
C ARG A 136 -19.74 18.03 -34.64
#